data_AF-A0A7L1L6H5-F1
#
_entry.id   AF-A0A7L1L6H5-F1
#
_cell.length_a   1.000
_cell.length_b   1.000
_cell.length_c   1.000
_cell.angle_alpha   90.00
_cell.angle_beta   90.00
_cell.angle_gamma   90.00
#
_symmetry.space_group_name_H-M   'P 1'
#
loop_
_entity.id
_entity.type
_entity.pdbx_description
1 polymer ?
#
loop_
_entity_poly.entity_id
_entity_poly.type
_entity_poly.pdbx_seq_one_letter_code
_entity_poly.pdbx_strand_id
1 'polypeptide(L)'
;ELEAFAERFKQRRIKLGVTQADVGSALANLKIPGVGSLSQSTICRFESLTLSHNNMIALKPILQAWLEEAEGAQREKMNKPELFNGGEKKRKRTSIAAPEKRSLEAYFAVQPRPSSE
;
A
#
# COMPACT_ATOMS: atom_id res chain seq x y z
N GLU A 1 -5.75 -22.87 6.24
CA GLU A 1 -4.36 -22.39 6.03
C GLU A 1 -4.30 -21.05 5.29
N LEU A 2 -4.94 -20.91 4.12
CA LEU A 2 -4.96 -19.65 3.35
C LEU A 2 -5.58 -18.47 4.13
N GLU A 3 -6.65 -18.71 4.87
CA GLU A 3 -7.32 -17.68 5.69
C GLU A 3 -6.38 -17.13 6.77
N ALA A 4 -5.77 -18.03 7.55
CA ALA A 4 -4.78 -17.66 8.56
C ALA A 4 -3.59 -16.91 7.97
N PHE A 5 -3.13 -17.30 6.77
CA PHE A 5 -2.08 -16.56 6.08
C PHE A 5 -2.54 -15.17 5.65
N ALA A 6 -3.70 -15.03 5.02
CA ALA A 6 -4.22 -13.75 4.55
C ALA A 6 -4.43 -12.76 5.70
N GLU A 7 -4.96 -13.23 6.83
CA GLU A 7 -5.13 -12.42 8.03
C GLU A 7 -3.78 -11.99 8.62
N ARG A 8 -2.84 -12.94 8.79
CA ARG A 8 -1.47 -12.63 9.25
C ARG A 8 -0.78 -11.64 8.32
N PHE A 9 -0.89 -11.84 7.01
CA PHE A 9 -0.30 -10.98 5.99
C PHE A 9 -0.80 -9.54 6.14
N LYS A 10 -2.13 -9.35 6.23
CA LYS A 10 -2.75 -8.04 6.43
C LYS A 10 -2.25 -7.37 7.70
N GLN A 11 -2.25 -8.09 8.82
CA GLN A 11 -1.79 -7.56 10.11
C GLN A 11 -0.33 -7.12 10.05
N ARG A 12 0.56 -7.93 9.46
CA ARG A 12 1.98 -7.61 9.35
C ARG A 12 2.25 -6.47 8.38
N ARG A 13 1.59 -6.44 7.22
CA ARG A 13 1.68 -5.32 6.27
C ARG A 13 1.32 -3.99 6.95
N ILE A 14 0.20 -3.94 7.68
CA ILE A 14 -0.22 -2.74 8.42
C ILE A 14 0.82 -2.36 9.49
N LYS A 15 1.36 -3.35 10.21
CA LYS A 15 2.42 -3.12 11.21
C LYS A 15 3.71 -2.55 10.61
N LEU A 16 4.04 -2.95 9.37
CA LEU A 16 5.17 -2.39 8.62
C LEU A 16 4.88 -1.00 8.03
N GLY A 17 3.64 -0.49 8.13
CA GLY A 17 3.22 0.81 7.60
C GLY A 17 3.08 0.85 6.07
N VAL A 18 3.04 -0.31 5.42
CA VAL A 18 3.04 -0.44 3.96
C VAL A 18 1.60 -0.46 3.44
N THR A 19 1.27 0.27 2.37
CA THR A 19 -0.06 0.21 1.75
C THR A 19 -0.20 -0.98 0.80
N GLN A 20 -1.44 -1.35 0.45
CA GLN A 20 -1.69 -2.41 -0.54
C GLN A 20 -1.09 -2.07 -1.93
N ALA A 21 -1.06 -0.79 -2.30
CA ALA A 21 -0.42 -0.33 -3.54
C ALA A 21 1.12 -0.45 -3.48
N ASP A 22 1.71 -0.15 -2.32
CA ASP A 22 3.15 -0.28 -2.10
C ASP A 22 3.60 -1.73 -2.19
N VAL A 23 2.82 -2.68 -1.66
CA VAL A 23 3.07 -4.13 -1.84
C VAL A 23 3.11 -4.48 -3.32
N GLY A 24 2.08 -4.07 -4.07
CA GLY A 24 1.97 -4.34 -5.50
C GLY A 24 3.15 -3.81 -6.32
N SER A 25 3.62 -2.62 -5.97
CA SER A 25 4.78 -1.97 -6.59
C SER A 25 6.11 -2.63 -6.18
N ALA A 26 6.25 -3.00 -4.90
CA ALA A 26 7.45 -3.65 -4.38
C ALA A 26 7.66 -5.06 -4.94
N LEU A 27 6.57 -5.79 -5.21
CA LEU A 27 6.63 -7.11 -5.84
C LEU A 27 7.28 -7.09 -7.22
N ALA A 28 7.12 -6.01 -8.00
CA ALA A 28 7.80 -5.84 -9.27
C ALA A 28 9.33 -5.80 -9.13
N ASN A 29 9.84 -5.36 -7.97
CA ASN A 29 11.27 -5.23 -7.70
C ASN A 29 11.91 -6.54 -7.20
N LEU A 30 11.11 -7.53 -6.78
CA LEU A 30 11.62 -8.80 -6.24
C LEU A 30 12.18 -9.76 -7.30
N LYS A 31 12.14 -9.39 -8.59
CA LYS A 31 12.70 -10.16 -9.72
C LYS A 31 12.33 -11.65 -9.72
N ILE A 32 11.14 -12.00 -9.20
CA ILE A 32 10.65 -13.37 -9.25
C ILE A 32 10.20 -13.63 -10.69
N PRO A 33 10.78 -14.61 -11.41
CA PRO A 33 10.43 -14.89 -12.81
C PRO A 33 8.93 -15.13 -12.98
N GLY A 34 8.29 -14.43 -13.92
CA GLY A 34 6.86 -14.55 -14.20
C GLY A 34 5.92 -13.79 -13.25
N VAL A 35 6.45 -13.08 -12.25
CA VAL A 35 5.64 -12.25 -11.33
C VAL A 35 5.74 -10.79 -11.74
N GLY A 36 4.66 -10.27 -12.33
CA GLY A 36 4.53 -8.84 -12.64
C GLY A 36 4.09 -8.01 -11.43
N SER A 37 3.96 -6.69 -11.62
CA SER A 37 3.37 -5.80 -10.62
C SER A 37 1.92 -6.22 -10.30
N LEU A 38 1.57 -6.33 -9.03
CA LEU A 38 0.18 -6.54 -8.62
C LEU A 38 -0.52 -5.20 -8.37
N SER A 39 -1.82 -5.15 -8.61
CA SER A 39 -2.60 -3.95 -8.30
C SER A 39 -2.99 -3.89 -6.81
N GLN A 40 -3.29 -2.69 -6.31
CA GLN A 40 -3.89 -2.51 -4.97
C GLN A 40 -5.16 -3.36 -4.82
N SER A 41 -6.02 -3.39 -5.83
CA SER A 41 -7.24 -4.21 -5.86
C SER A 41 -6.95 -5.70 -5.72
N THR A 42 -5.87 -6.20 -6.34
CA THR A 42 -5.46 -7.61 -6.21
C THR A 42 -5.08 -7.95 -4.77
N ILE A 43 -4.26 -7.10 -4.12
CA ILE A 43 -3.86 -7.30 -2.72
C ILE A 43 -5.09 -7.20 -1.80
N CYS A 44 -5.98 -6.24 -2.03
CA CYS A 44 -7.22 -6.09 -1.28
C CYS A 44 -8.09 -7.35 -1.37
N ARG A 45 -8.26 -7.92 -2.58
CA ARG A 45 -9.05 -9.13 -2.79
C ARG A 45 -8.42 -10.37 -2.16
N PHE A 46 -7.08 -10.45 -2.15
CA PHE A 46 -6.38 -11.51 -1.43
C PHE A 46 -6.62 -11.42 0.08
N GLU A 47 -6.44 -10.23 0.68
CA GLU A 47 -6.67 -9.99 2.11
C GLU A 47 -8.14 -10.24 2.53
N SER A 48 -9.09 -10.02 1.62
CA SER A 48 -10.52 -10.23 1.86
C SER A 48 -11.02 -11.62 1.43
N LEU A 49 -10.13 -12.52 0.98
CA LEU A 49 -10.48 -13.87 0.51
C LEU A 49 -11.49 -13.90 -0.66
N THR A 50 -11.47 -12.89 -1.54
CA THR A 50 -12.40 -12.75 -2.68
C THR A 50 -11.77 -13.11 -4.03
N LEU A 51 -10.60 -13.76 -4.02
CA LEU A 51 -10.00 -14.38 -5.19
C LEU A 51 -10.44 -15.85 -5.28
N SER A 52 -10.34 -16.44 -6.48
CA SER A 52 -10.53 -17.88 -6.64
C SER A 52 -9.46 -18.65 -5.83
N HIS A 53 -9.79 -19.88 -5.44
CA HIS A 53 -8.90 -20.72 -4.66
C HIS A 53 -7.53 -20.92 -5.35
N ASN A 54 -7.53 -21.18 -6.66
CA ASN A 54 -6.29 -21.33 -7.44
C ASN A 54 -5.44 -20.05 -7.45
N ASN A 55 -6.06 -18.88 -7.56
CA ASN A 55 -5.34 -17.61 -7.49
C ASN A 55 -4.79 -17.35 -6.09
N MET A 56 -5.54 -17.70 -5.04
CA MET A 56 -5.05 -17.62 -3.66
C MET A 56 -3.82 -18.49 -3.45
N ILE A 57 -3.85 -19.74 -3.94
CA ILE A 57 -2.70 -20.66 -3.86
C ILE A 57 -1.50 -20.10 -4.62
N ALA A 58 -1.71 -19.59 -5.84
CA ALA A 58 -0.63 -19.04 -6.65
C ALA A 58 0.03 -17.79 -6.03
N LEU A 59 -0.78 -16.93 -5.38
CA LEU A 59 -0.28 -15.69 -4.78
C LEU A 59 0.36 -15.90 -3.40
N LYS A 60 -0.06 -16.90 -2.63
CA LYS A 60 0.46 -17.15 -1.28
C LYS A 60 2.00 -17.19 -1.21
N PRO A 61 2.73 -18.01 -2.01
CA PRO A 61 4.20 -18.08 -1.90
C PRO A 61 4.87 -16.74 -2.28
N ILE A 62 4.31 -16.01 -3.24
CA ILE A 62 4.83 -14.70 -3.68
C ILE A 62 4.71 -13.68 -2.54
N LEU A 63 3.53 -13.59 -1.94
CA LEU A 63 3.26 -12.67 -0.83
C LEU A 63 4.00 -13.06 0.44
N GLN A 64 4.25 -14.36 0.64
CA GLN A 64 5.06 -14.84 1.76
C GLN A 64 6.52 -14.41 1.61
N ALA A 65 7.12 -14.64 0.43
CA ALA A 65 8.51 -14.24 0.16
C ALA A 65 8.70 -12.72 0.32
N TRP A 66 7.76 -11.92 -0.18
CA TRP A 66 7.78 -10.47 0.02
C TRP A 66 7.71 -10.09 1.49
N LEU A 67 6.83 -10.75 2.26
CA LEU A 67 6.63 -10.43 3.67
C LEU A 67 7.87 -10.76 4.50
N GLU A 68 8.54 -11.88 4.22
CA GLU A 68 9.77 -12.29 4.90
C GLU A 68 10.90 -11.27 4.67
N GLU A 69 11.10 -10.82 3.42
CA GLU A 69 12.08 -9.79 3.08
C GLU A 69 11.74 -8.44 3.74
N ALA A 70 10.46 -8.03 3.70
CA ALA A 70 10.03 -6.76 4.30
C ALA A 70 10.20 -6.76 5.84
N GLU A 71 9.90 -7.87 6.51
CA GLU A 71 10.14 -8.03 7.95
C GLU A 71 11.64 -8.07 8.28
N GLY A 72 12.45 -8.71 7.44
CA GLY A 72 13.92 -8.74 7.56
C GLY A 72 14.53 -7.34 7.46
N ALA A 73 14.18 -6.60 6.40
CA ALA A 73 14.62 -5.23 6.20
C ALA A 73 14.21 -4.29 7.35
N GLN A 74 13.03 -4.48 7.94
CA GLN A 74 12.62 -3.68 9.10
C GLN A 74 13.47 -3.99 10.34
N ARG A 75 13.75 -5.27 10.63
CA ARG A 75 14.63 -5.66 11.75
C ARG A 75 16.02 -5.05 11.62
N GLU A 76 16.60 -5.07 10.43
CA GLU A 76 17.90 -4.44 10.16
C GLU A 76 17.86 -2.92 10.40
N LYS A 77 16.79 -2.23 9.98
CA LYS A 77 16.59 -0.80 10.26
C LYS A 77 16.49 -0.49 11.76
N MET A 78 15.83 -1.36 12.53
CA MET A 78 15.71 -1.20 13.99
C MET A 78 17.05 -1.41 14.70
N ASN A 79 17.91 -2.29 14.19
CA ASN A 79 19.23 -2.56 14.76
C ASN A 79 20.29 -1.51 14.41
N LYS A 80 20.08 -0.69 13.37
CA LYS A 80 20.98 0.42 12.95
C LYS A 80 20.20 1.70 12.65
N PRO A 81 19.64 2.37 13.68
CA PRO A 81 18.80 3.56 13.51
C PRO A 81 19.54 4.76 12.88
N GLU A 82 20.85 4.88 13.11
CA GLU A 82 21.70 6.00 12.67
C GLU A 82 21.79 6.15 11.13
N LEU A 83 21.55 5.08 10.36
CA LEU A 83 21.72 5.07 8.90
C LEU A 83 20.44 5.36 8.11
N PHE A 84 19.27 5.31 8.76
CA PHE A 84 17.96 5.39 8.09
C PHE A 84 17.19 6.65 8.48
N ASN A 85 17.86 7.80 8.53
CA ASN A 85 17.23 9.10 8.75
C ASN A 85 16.61 9.69 7.46
N GLY A 86 15.83 8.86 6.76
CA GLY A 86 15.18 9.17 5.49
C GLY A 86 13.71 8.78 5.51
N GLY A 87 12.98 9.20 6.54
CA GLY A 87 11.53 8.98 6.62
C GLY A 87 10.83 9.54 5.39
N GLU A 88 9.95 8.73 4.79
CA GLU A 88 9.13 9.13 3.64
C GLU A 88 8.43 10.45 3.96
N LYS A 89 8.72 11.48 3.16
CA LYS A 89 8.17 12.83 3.32
C LYS A 89 6.66 12.76 3.05
N LYS A 90 5.88 12.48 4.09
CA LYS A 90 4.42 12.59 4.07
C LYS A 90 4.07 13.97 3.52
N ARG A 91 3.17 14.02 2.54
CA ARG A 91 2.68 15.29 1.98
C ARG A 91 2.18 16.16 3.14
N LYS A 92 2.73 17.37 3.27
CA LYS A 92 2.31 18.31 4.30
C LYS A 92 0.87 18.77 4.00
N ARG A 93 0.07 18.96 5.04
CA ARG A 93 -1.29 19.51 4.90
C ARG A 93 -1.19 20.95 4.38
N THR A 94 -1.83 21.25 3.25
CA THR A 94 -1.92 22.63 2.73
C THR A 94 -2.87 23.45 3.60
N SER A 95 -2.44 24.63 4.04
CA SER A 95 -3.32 25.61 4.68
C SER A 95 -4.02 26.44 3.60
N ILE A 96 -5.35 26.48 3.63
CA ILE A 96 -6.17 27.31 2.72
C ILE A 96 -6.70 28.48 3.55
N ALA A 97 -6.36 29.71 3.17
CA ALA A 97 -6.82 30.89 3.90
C ALA A 97 -8.31 31.18 3.62
N ALA A 98 -8.91 32.00 4.48
CA ALA A 98 -10.34 32.29 4.45
C ALA A 98 -10.88 32.84 3.12
N PRO A 99 -10.19 33.73 2.37
CA PRO A 99 -10.70 34.21 1.09
C PRO A 99 -10.70 33.12 0.00
N GLU A 100 -9.68 32.27 -0.05
CA GLU A 100 -9.59 31.16 -1.00
C GLU A 100 -10.66 30.10 -0.69
N LYS A 101 -10.90 29.82 0.60
CA LYS A 101 -11.98 28.91 1.01
C LYS A 101 -13.34 29.39 0.53
N ARG A 102 -13.68 30.67 0.76
CA ARG A 102 -14.97 31.25 0.29
C ARG A 102 -15.11 31.18 -1.22
N SER A 103 -14.03 31.42 -1.95
CA SER A 103 -14.01 31.33 -3.41
C SER A 103 -14.30 29.90 -3.88
N LEU A 104 -13.64 28.90 -3.27
CA LEU A 104 -13.88 27.48 -3.55
C LEU A 104 -15.33 27.06 -3.24
N GLU A 105 -15.90 27.52 -2.13
CA GLU A 105 -17.30 27.26 -1.76
C GLU A 105 -18.29 27.86 -2.78
N ALA A 106 -18.02 29.07 -3.28
CA ALA A 106 -18.84 29.70 -4.32
C ALA A 106 -18.78 28.92 -5.64
N TYR A 107 -17.60 28.44 -6.06
CA TYR A 107 -17.47 27.59 -7.24
C TYR A 107 -18.21 26.26 -7.08
N PHE A 108 -18.11 25.62 -5.91
CA PHE A 108 -18.81 24.38 -5.62
C PHE A 108 -20.34 24.53 -5.70
N ALA A 109 -20.88 25.66 -5.26
CA ALA A 109 -22.32 25.94 -5.35
C ALA A 109 -22.82 26.00 -6.80
N VAL A 110 -21.96 26.39 -7.75
CA VAL A 110 -22.28 26.45 -9.19
C VAL A 110 -22.04 25.10 -9.86
N GLN A 111 -20.90 24.46 -9.59
CA GLN A 111 -20.49 23.19 -10.20
C GLN A 111 -19.95 22.24 -9.13
N PRO A 112 -20.81 21.41 -8.51
CA PRO A 112 -20.41 20.53 -7.42
C PRO A 112 -19.55 19.34 -7.88
N ARG A 113 -19.46 19.10 -9.19
CA ARG A 113 -18.65 18.04 -9.80
C ARG A 113 -17.77 18.64 -10.91
N PRO A 114 -16.70 19.36 -10.57
CA PRO A 114 -15.79 19.88 -11.58
C PRO A 114 -15.09 18.75 -12.33
N SER A 115 -15.00 18.88 -13.66
CA SER A 115 -14.19 18.03 -14.53
C SER A 115 -12.72 18.43 -14.47
N SER A 116 -11.83 17.53 -14.89
CA SER A 116 -10.38 17.75 -14.92
C SER A 116 -9.86 18.29 -16.27
N GLU A 117 -10.74 18.52 -17.24
CA GLU A 117 -10.40 19.15 -18.53
C GLU A 117 -10.06 20.63 -18.40
#